data_AF-A0A0S8EF22-F1
#
_entry.id   AF-A0A0S8EF22-F1
#
_cell.length_a   1.000
_cell.length_b   1.000
_cell.length_c   1.000
_cell.angle_alpha   90.00
_cell.angle_beta   90.00
_cell.angle_gamma   90.00
#
_symmetry.space_group_name_H-M   'P 1'
#
loop_
_entity.id
_entity.type
_entity.pdbx_description
1 polymer ?
#
loop_
_entity_poly.entity_id
_entity_poly.type
_entity_poly.pdbx_seq_one_letter_code
_entity_poly.pdbx_strand_id
1 'polypeptide(L)'
;AALHDDPAAIAQAARAQGMAAAGQVPARLAAKLPIGFKQIGHGVHHEFDRIAIDAEAIGDGKLALSQLAETLNRCIACHSAYQLAPAGS
;
A
#
# COMPACT_ATOMS: atom_id res chain seq x y z
N ALA A 1 -14.86 -7.29 -17.36
CA ALA A 1 -14.15 -8.35 -16.63
C ALA A 1 -14.01 -7.93 -15.19
N ALA A 2 -13.99 -8.87 -14.24
CA ALA A 2 -13.62 -8.52 -12.87
C ALA A 2 -12.13 -8.13 -12.86
N LEU A 3 -11.75 -7.13 -12.05
CA LEU A 3 -10.37 -6.59 -12.04
C LEU A 3 -9.28 -7.65 -11.87
N HIS A 4 -9.58 -8.79 -11.25
CA HIS A 4 -8.62 -9.87 -11.03
C HIS A 4 -8.19 -10.60 -12.31
N ASP A 5 -8.93 -10.49 -13.41
CA ASP A 5 -8.57 -11.10 -14.70
C ASP A 5 -7.89 -10.10 -15.65
N ASP A 6 -7.63 -8.88 -15.19
CA ASP A 6 -7.01 -7.81 -15.98
C ASP A 6 -5.73 -7.33 -15.28
N PRO A 7 -4.56 -7.88 -15.66
CA PRO A 7 -3.30 -7.50 -15.04
C PRO A 7 -2.94 -6.02 -15.21
N ALA A 8 -3.38 -5.39 -16.31
CA ALA A 8 -3.16 -3.95 -16.52
C ALA A 8 -4.00 -3.13 -15.55
N ALA A 9 -5.26 -3.52 -15.32
CA ALA A 9 -6.11 -2.88 -14.32
C ALA A 9 -5.57 -3.06 -12.89
N ILE A 10 -5.09 -4.26 -12.55
CA ILE A 10 -4.41 -4.52 -11.26
C ILE A 10 -3.21 -3.60 -11.10
N ALA A 11 -2.33 -3.55 -12.10
CA ALA A 11 -1.11 -2.77 -12.02
C ALA A 11 -1.38 -1.26 -11.92
N GLN A 12 -2.37 -0.75 -12.65
CA GLN A 12 -2.79 0.64 -12.53
C GLN A 12 -3.29 0.96 -11.12
N ALA A 13 -4.16 0.12 -10.55
CA ALA A 13 -4.70 0.32 -9.21
C ALA A 13 -3.60 0.25 -8.14
N ALA A 14 -2.69 -0.72 -8.25
CA ALA A 14 -1.60 -0.90 -7.30
C ALA A 14 -0.59 0.27 -7.35
N ARG A 15 -0.23 0.78 -8.54
CA ARG A 15 0.67 1.94 -8.67
C ARG A 15 0.15 3.20 -7.99
N ALA A 16 -1.16 3.43 -8.00
CA ALA A 16 -1.75 4.58 -7.33
C ALA A 16 -1.43 4.59 -5.82
N GLN A 17 -1.18 3.42 -5.25
CA GLN A 17 -0.84 3.21 -3.84
C GLN A 17 0.66 3.02 -3.60
N GLY A 18 1.49 3.03 -4.65
CA GLY A 18 2.93 2.79 -4.61
C GLY A 18 3.75 3.92 -3.97
N MET A 19 5.08 3.83 -4.03
CA MET A 19 5.99 4.83 -3.42
C MET A 19 5.80 6.25 -3.96
N ALA A 20 5.31 6.41 -5.18
CA ALA A 20 4.95 7.71 -5.74
C ALA A 20 3.90 8.44 -4.88
N ALA A 21 2.98 7.71 -4.23
CA ALA A 21 2.00 8.29 -3.32
C ALA A 21 2.64 8.84 -2.03
N ALA A 22 3.69 8.19 -1.52
CA ALA A 22 4.41 8.65 -0.34
C ALA A 22 5.03 10.04 -0.52
N GLY A 23 5.46 10.36 -1.74
CA GLY A 23 6.00 11.68 -2.11
C GLY A 23 4.99 12.83 -2.02
N GLN A 24 3.69 12.53 -1.93
CA GLN A 24 2.63 13.54 -1.81
C GLN A 24 2.43 14.01 -0.36
N VAL A 25 3.03 13.33 0.62
CA VAL A 25 2.96 13.73 2.02
C VAL A 25 3.75 15.03 2.23
N PRO A 26 3.15 16.13 2.72
CA PRO A 26 3.86 17.38 2.93
C PRO A 26 5.05 17.20 3.89
N ALA A 27 6.22 17.76 3.55
CA ALA A 27 7.45 17.58 4.32
C ALA A 27 7.29 17.95 5.81
N ARG A 28 6.53 19.00 6.11
CA ARG A 28 6.23 19.41 7.50
C ARG A 28 5.43 18.37 8.27
N LEU A 29 4.52 17.65 7.62
CA LEU A 29 3.79 16.54 8.22
C LEU A 29 4.69 15.32 8.35
N ALA A 30 5.41 14.96 7.29
CA ALA A 30 6.35 13.84 7.31
C ALA A 30 7.38 13.96 8.44
N ALA A 31 7.88 15.16 8.72
CA ALA A 31 8.80 15.42 9.82
C ALA A 31 8.23 15.04 11.21
N LYS A 32 6.92 15.15 11.40
CA LYS A 32 6.23 14.88 12.67
C LYS A 32 5.80 13.42 12.85
N LEU A 33 5.82 12.61 11.79
CA LEU A 33 5.39 11.22 11.87
C LEU A 33 6.41 10.37 12.65
N PRO A 34 5.95 9.43 13.51
CA PRO A 34 6.84 8.49 14.19
C PRO A 34 7.69 7.68 13.22
N ILE A 35 8.89 7.26 13.62
CA ILE A 35 9.78 6.45 12.77
C ILE A 35 9.12 5.11 12.39
N GLY A 36 8.51 4.41 13.35
CA GLY A 36 7.80 3.16 13.08
C GLY A 36 6.61 3.34 12.14
N PHE A 37 5.91 4.47 12.19
CA PHE A 37 4.85 4.81 11.24
C PHE A 37 5.40 4.88 9.81
N LYS A 38 6.52 5.59 9.62
CA LYS A 38 7.15 5.73 8.30
C LYS A 38 7.64 4.39 7.77
N GLN A 39 8.24 3.56 8.63
CA GLN A 39 8.74 2.25 8.24
C GLN A 39 7.61 1.33 7.76
N ILE A 40 6.51 1.25 8.52
CA ILE A 40 5.35 0.43 8.12
C ILE A 40 4.71 1.01 6.86
N GLY A 41 4.49 2.34 6.81
CA GLY A 41 3.90 3.03 5.67
C GLY A 41 4.70 2.84 4.37
N HIS A 42 6.01 3.04 4.41
CA HIS A 42 6.88 2.79 3.25
C HIS A 42 6.86 1.30 2.84
N GLY A 43 6.81 0.38 3.81
CA GLY A 43 6.66 -1.05 3.51
C GLY A 43 5.39 -1.36 2.71
N VAL A 44 4.26 -0.76 3.10
CA VAL A 44 3.00 -0.87 2.35
C VAL A 44 3.13 -0.32 0.93
N HIS A 45 3.69 0.88 0.77
CA HIS A 45 3.90 1.48 -0.54
C HIS A 45 4.79 0.63 -1.46
N HIS A 46 5.88 0.07 -0.93
CA HIS A 46 6.76 -0.83 -1.69
C HIS A 46 6.06 -2.12 -2.12
N GLU A 47 5.19 -2.68 -1.28
CA GLU A 47 4.43 -3.89 -1.66
C GLU A 47 3.39 -3.60 -2.74
N PHE A 48 2.77 -2.43 -2.72
CA PHE A 48 1.91 -1.99 -3.82
C PHE A 48 2.67 -1.80 -5.14
N ASP A 49 3.90 -1.25 -5.11
CA ASP A 49 4.76 -1.21 -6.29
C ASP A 49 5.07 -2.63 -6.80
N ARG A 50 5.33 -3.57 -5.88
CA ARG A 50 5.58 -4.98 -6.23
C ARG A 50 4.37 -5.63 -6.88
N ILE A 51 3.16 -5.44 -6.34
CA ILE A 51 1.92 -5.97 -6.95
C ILE A 51 1.78 -5.46 -8.38
N ALA A 52 2.09 -4.18 -8.63
CA ALA A 52 2.01 -3.62 -9.98
C ALA A 52 3.03 -4.24 -10.94
N ILE A 53 4.29 -4.39 -10.50
CA ILE A 53 5.35 -5.00 -11.29
C ILE A 53 5.01 -6.45 -11.62
N ASP A 54 4.61 -7.23 -10.62
CA ASP A 54 4.33 -8.65 -10.75
C ASP A 54 3.06 -8.90 -11.58
N ALA A 55 2.04 -8.03 -11.47
CA ALA A 55 0.86 -8.09 -12.33
C ALA A 55 1.23 -7.93 -13.81
N GLU A 56 2.08 -6.96 -14.18
CA GLU A 56 2.50 -6.78 -15.57
C GLU A 56 3.45 -7.87 -16.07
N ALA A 57 4.37 -8.31 -15.22
CA ALA A 57 5.41 -9.26 -15.60
C ALA A 57 4.88 -10.70 -15.68
N ILE A 58 3.98 -11.07 -14.77
CA ILE A 58 3.53 -12.46 -14.58
C ILE A 58 2.09 -12.64 -15.08
N GLY A 59 1.23 -11.64 -14.90
CA GLY A 59 -0.16 -11.69 -15.35
C GLY A 59 -1.06 -12.65 -14.55
N ASP A 60 -0.62 -13.12 -13.38
CA ASP A 60 -1.39 -14.03 -12.54
C ASP A 60 -2.19 -13.26 -11.47
N GLY A 61 -3.51 -13.17 -11.69
CA GLY A 61 -4.43 -12.54 -10.74
C GLY A 61 -4.45 -13.19 -9.35
N LYS A 62 -4.15 -14.49 -9.24
CA LYS A 62 -4.09 -15.17 -7.93
C LYS A 62 -2.85 -14.75 -7.15
N LEU A 63 -1.72 -14.58 -7.83
CA LEU A 63 -0.52 -14.03 -7.22
C LEU A 63 -0.77 -12.62 -6.69
N ALA A 64 -1.38 -11.75 -7.50
CA ALA A 64 -1.72 -10.40 -7.07
C ALA A 64 -2.66 -10.39 -5.85
N LEU A 65 -3.65 -11.29 -5.79
CA LEU A 65 -4.52 -11.44 -4.62
C LEU A 65 -3.77 -11.91 -3.36
N SER A 66 -2.83 -12.85 -3.51
CA SER A 66 -1.99 -13.33 -2.40
C SER A 66 -1.13 -12.20 -1.84
N GLN A 67 -0.49 -11.43 -2.72
CA GLN A 67 0.32 -10.28 -2.33
C GLN A 67 -0.51 -9.19 -1.65
N LEU A 68 -1.70 -8.91 -2.18
CA LEU A 68 -2.62 -7.98 -1.54
C LEU A 68 -3.00 -8.46 -0.13
N ALA A 69 -3.32 -9.74 0.05
CA ALA A 69 -3.63 -10.31 1.36
C ALA A 69 -2.46 -10.16 2.35
N GLU A 70 -1.23 -10.35 1.90
CA GLU A 70 -0.02 -10.10 2.70
C GLU A 70 0.11 -8.63 3.08
N THR A 71 -0.08 -7.70 2.13
CA THR A 71 -0.04 -6.25 2.39
C THR A 71 -1.11 -5.80 3.38
N LEU A 72 -2.31 -6.37 3.33
CA LEU A 72 -3.38 -6.04 4.27
C LEU A 72 -3.03 -6.36 5.73
N ASN A 73 -2.16 -7.34 5.99
CA ASN A 73 -1.66 -7.58 7.36
C ASN A 73 -0.88 -6.38 7.92
N ARG A 74 -0.21 -5.60 7.06
CA ARG A 74 0.45 -4.35 7.48
C ARG A 74 -0.55 -3.24 7.76
N CYS A 75 -1.69 -3.21 7.07
CA CYS A 75 -2.77 -2.28 7.40
C CYS A 75 -3.27 -2.52 8.83
N ILE A 76 -3.46 -3.79 9.19
CA ILE A 76 -3.87 -4.19 10.55
C ILE A 76 -2.80 -3.78 11.56
N ALA A 77 -1.53 -4.10 11.31
CA ALA A 77 -0.43 -3.73 12.20
C ALA A 77 -0.30 -2.21 12.39
N CYS A 78 -0.39 -1.44 11.30
CA CYS A 78 -0.34 0.02 11.32
C CYS A 78 -1.48 0.60 12.14
N HIS A 79 -2.73 0.23 11.85
CA HIS A 79 -3.88 0.78 12.54
C HIS A 79 -3.98 0.35 14.01
N SER A 80 -3.39 -0.80 14.37
CA SER A 80 -3.30 -1.22 15.78
C SER A 80 -2.29 -0.38 16.58
N ALA A 81 -1.21 0.08 15.93
CA ALA A 81 -0.15 0.85 16.57
C ALA A 81 -0.31 2.37 16.43
N TYR A 82 -0.95 2.82 15.35
CA TYR A 82 -1.04 4.20 14.92
C TYR A 82 -2.46 4.49 14.42
N GLN A 83 -3.35 4.82 15.35
CA GLN A 83 -4.69 5.27 15.03
C GLN A 83 -4.86 6.74 15.43
N LEU A 84 -5.45 7.52 14.53
CA LEU A 84 -5.96 8.83 14.91
C LEU A 84 -7.30 8.62 15.61
N ALA A 85 -7.35 8.86 16.91
CA ALA A 85 -8.62 8.97 17.60
C ALA A 85 -9.33 10.24 17.11
N PRO A 86 -10.65 10.20 16.86
CA PRO A 86 -11.41 11.42 16.62
C PRO A 86 -11.26 12.34 17.84
N ALA A 87 -11.07 13.63 17.59
CA ALA A 87 -10.92 14.61 18.66
C ALA A 87 -12.15 14.59 19.59
N GLY A 88 -11.94 14.24 20.87
CA GLY A 88 -12.99 14.19 21.89
C GLY A 88 -13.48 12.80 22.29
N SER A 89 -12.66 11.76 22.11
CA SER A 89 -12.89 10.43 22.74
C SER A 89 -12.44 10.44 24.19
#